data_AF-A0A7C5G721-F1
#
_entry.id   AF-A0A7C5G721-F1
#
_cell.length_a   1.000
_cell.length_b   1.000
_cell.length_c   1.000
_cell.angle_alpha   90.00
_cell.angle_beta   90.00
_cell.angle_gamma   90.00
#
_symmetry.space_group_name_H-M   'P 1'
#
loop_
_entity.id
_entity.type
_entity.pdbx_description
1 polymer ?
#
loop_
_entity_poly.entity_id
_entity_poly.type
_entity_poly.pdbx_seq_one_letter_code
_entity_poly.pdbx_strand_id
1 'polypeptide(L)'
;MVGRGAVRRPWIFAQARGAEGPTVDILEITELFLDSLELHQPPEFYRSRSQRFFFYFFDNLTWAHHIKTLVARQEKLADQGKVLRTYLDEHPEDRYPTLKP
;
A
#
# COMPACT_ATOMS: atom_id res chain seq x y z
N MET A 1 14.05 1.35 -17.06
CA MET A 1 13.37 0.33 -16.22
C MET A 1 13.02 0.97 -14.89
N VAL A 2 11.75 0.93 -14.47
CA VAL A 2 11.34 1.42 -13.14
C VAL A 2 11.30 0.22 -12.20
N GLY A 3 12.17 0.21 -11.18
CA GLY A 3 12.23 -0.86 -10.17
C GLY A 3 11.36 -0.56 -8.95
N ARG A 4 11.98 -0.47 -7.77
CA ARG A 4 11.33 -0.16 -6.48
C ARG A 4 10.43 1.08 -6.48
N GLY A 5 10.75 2.06 -7.35
CA GLY A 5 9.94 3.26 -7.52
C GLY A 5 8.49 2.97 -7.94
N ALA A 6 8.26 1.93 -8.75
CA ALA A 6 6.91 1.56 -9.20
C ALA A 6 6.04 1.03 -8.05
N VAL A 7 6.63 0.38 -7.04
CA VAL A 7 5.91 -0.08 -5.85
C VAL A 7 5.63 1.09 -4.92
N ARG A 8 6.60 1.98 -4.71
CA ARG A 8 6.45 3.16 -3.84
C ARG A 8 5.42 4.15 -4.39
N ARG A 9 5.37 4.34 -5.71
CA ARG A 9 4.47 5.29 -6.40
C ARG A 9 3.93 4.69 -7.69
N PRO A 10 2.90 3.83 -7.65
CA PRO A 10 2.34 3.22 -8.85
C PRO A 10 1.87 4.24 -9.91
N TRP A 11 1.47 5.45 -9.48
CA TRP A 11 1.11 6.56 -10.35
C TRP A 11 2.26 7.13 -11.19
N ILE A 12 3.51 6.68 -11.00
CA ILE A 12 4.65 7.05 -11.86
C ILE A 12 4.38 6.76 -13.34
N PHE A 13 3.60 5.73 -13.65
CA PHE A 13 3.22 5.40 -15.02
C PHE A 13 2.19 6.38 -15.59
N ALA A 14 1.30 6.94 -14.75
CA ALA A 14 0.38 7.99 -15.18
C ALA A 14 1.13 9.30 -15.43
N GLN A 15 2.03 9.68 -14.51
CA GLN A 15 2.90 10.85 -14.66
C GLN A 15 3.76 10.76 -15.92
N ALA A 16 4.33 9.58 -16.21
CA ALA A 16 5.12 9.37 -17.43
C ALA A 16 4.31 9.53 -18.74
N ARG A 17 2.98 9.38 -18.69
CA ARG A 17 2.08 9.64 -19.83
C ARG A 17 1.63 11.10 -19.92
N GLY A 18 2.12 11.98 -19.04
CA GLY A 18 1.73 13.38 -18.99
C GLY A 18 0.36 13.61 -18.33
N ALA A 19 -0.18 12.63 -17.61
CA ALA A 19 -1.39 12.85 -16.82
C ALA A 19 -1.08 13.71 -15.59
N GLU A 20 -2.01 14.60 -15.24
CA GLU A 20 -1.99 15.25 -13.93
C GLU A 20 -2.07 14.19 -12.82
N GLY A 21 -1.42 14.46 -11.69
CA GLY A 21 -1.28 13.48 -10.60
C GLY A 21 -2.64 12.94 -10.18
N PRO A 22 -2.90 11.62 -10.31
CA PRO A 22 -4.22 11.07 -10.00
C PRO A 22 -4.52 11.18 -8.50
N THR A 23 -5.79 11.31 -8.14
CA THR A 23 -6.20 11.02 -6.76
C THR A 23 -6.02 9.53 -6.51
N VAL A 24 -5.30 9.18 -5.45
CA VAL A 24 -4.99 7.78 -5.12
C VAL A 24 -5.64 7.43 -3.80
N ASP A 25 -6.55 6.45 -3.83
CA ASP A 25 -7.09 5.83 -2.62
C ASP A 25 -6.12 4.75 -2.12
N ILE A 26 -5.48 5.00 -0.98
CA ILE A 26 -4.53 4.06 -0.38
C ILE A 26 -5.20 2.76 0.03
N LEU A 27 -6.45 2.82 0.50
CA LEU A 27 -7.18 1.65 0.93
C LEU A 27 -7.47 0.76 -0.27
N GLU A 28 -8.02 1.34 -1.34
CA GLU A 28 -8.38 0.62 -2.56
C GLU A 28 -7.17 -0.11 -3.17
N ILE A 29 -6.03 0.58 -3.30
CA ILE A 29 -4.82 -0.04 -3.87
C ILE A 29 -4.30 -1.15 -2.96
N THR A 30 -4.35 -0.97 -1.64
CA THR A 30 -3.85 -1.97 -0.71
C THR A 30 -4.74 -3.21 -0.70
N GLU A 31 -6.06 -3.05 -0.69
CA GLU A 31 -7.01 -4.16 -0.79
C GLU A 31 -6.84 -4.92 -2.09
N LEU A 32 -6.77 -4.21 -3.22
CA LEU A 32 -6.49 -4.82 -4.52
C LEU A 32 -5.19 -5.63 -4.50
N PHE A 33 -4.14 -5.11 -3.87
CA PHE A 33 -2.87 -5.83 -3.74
C PHE A 33 -3.02 -7.10 -2.90
N LEU A 34 -3.71 -7.03 -1.76
CA LEU A 34 -3.92 -8.18 -0.87
C LEU A 34 -4.75 -9.27 -1.55
N ASP A 35 -5.82 -8.89 -2.24
CA ASP A 35 -6.66 -9.81 -3.01
C ASP A 35 -5.85 -10.46 -4.14
N SER A 36 -5.04 -9.68 -4.85
CA SER A 36 -4.15 -10.19 -5.91
C SER A 36 -3.07 -11.13 -5.37
N LEU A 37 -2.55 -10.81 -4.18
CA LEU A 37 -1.54 -11.63 -3.52
C LEU A 37 -2.12 -12.99 -3.13
N GLU A 38 -3.33 -13.00 -2.55
CA GLU A 38 -4.05 -14.23 -2.20
C GLU A 38 -4.36 -15.08 -3.45
N LEU A 39 -4.85 -14.45 -4.52
CA LEU A 39 -5.24 -15.13 -5.75
C LEU A 39 -4.06 -15.75 -6.53
N HIS A 40 -2.90 -15.10 -6.52
CA HIS A 40 -1.82 -15.42 -7.46
C HIS A 40 -0.54 -15.97 -6.82
N GLN A 41 -0.40 -15.94 -5.49
CA GLN A 41 0.80 -16.46 -4.83
C GLN A 41 0.48 -17.65 -3.92
N PRO A 42 1.42 -18.59 -3.77
CA PRO A 42 1.34 -19.59 -2.71
C PRO A 42 1.36 -18.95 -1.29
N PRO A 43 0.64 -19.52 -0.31
CA PRO A 43 0.51 -18.95 1.04
C PRO A 43 1.84 -18.71 1.78
N GLU A 44 2.87 -19.52 1.53
CA GLU A 44 4.20 -19.36 2.11
C GLU A 44 4.86 -18.03 1.73
N PHE A 45 4.45 -17.41 0.63
CA PHE A 45 4.98 -16.12 0.18
C PHE A 45 4.23 -14.92 0.75
N TYR A 46 2.98 -15.08 1.22
CA TYR A 46 2.10 -13.97 1.61
C TYR A 46 2.79 -12.98 2.54
N ARG A 47 3.37 -13.47 3.64
CA ARG A 47 4.06 -12.62 4.62
C ARG A 47 5.20 -11.82 3.99
N SER A 48 6.09 -12.48 3.25
CA SER A 48 7.25 -11.83 2.67
C SER A 48 6.88 -10.79 1.61
N ARG A 49 5.83 -11.06 0.83
CA ARG A 49 5.36 -10.20 -0.26
C ARG A 49 4.58 -8.99 0.28
N SER A 50 3.69 -9.20 1.25
CA SER A 50 2.94 -8.09 1.85
C SER A 50 3.85 -7.16 2.65
N GLN A 51 4.78 -7.69 3.45
CA GLN A 51 5.76 -6.86 4.16
C GLN A 51 6.60 -6.00 3.22
N ARG A 52 7.06 -6.56 2.09
CA ARG A 52 7.83 -5.81 1.10
C ARG A 52 6.99 -4.74 0.41
N PHE A 53 5.72 -5.03 0.11
CA PHE A 53 4.79 -4.04 -0.43
C PHE A 53 4.58 -2.89 0.57
N PHE A 54 4.17 -3.18 1.81
CA PHE A 54 3.93 -2.17 2.84
C PHE A 54 5.17 -1.32 3.14
N PHE A 55 6.36 -1.94 3.13
CA PHE A 55 7.62 -1.22 3.34
C PHE A 55 7.79 -0.06 2.36
N TYR A 56 7.45 -0.25 1.09
CA TYR A 56 7.58 0.79 0.07
C TYR A 56 6.33 1.66 -0.06
N PHE A 57 5.15 1.04 -0.10
CA PHE A 57 3.91 1.73 -0.44
C PHE A 57 3.45 2.67 0.68
N PHE A 58 3.63 2.29 1.94
CA PHE A 58 3.26 3.15 3.07
C PHE A 58 4.23 4.29 3.35
N ASP A 59 5.33 4.44 2.59
CA ASP A 59 6.18 5.66 2.66
C ASP A 59 5.44 6.93 2.24
N ASN A 60 4.24 6.79 1.65
CA ASN A 60 3.39 7.91 1.29
C ASN A 60 2.52 8.43 2.45
N LEU A 61 2.41 7.68 3.55
CA LEU A 61 1.54 8.03 4.68
C LEU A 61 2.27 8.90 5.71
N THR A 62 1.51 9.71 6.44
CA THR A 62 2.01 10.60 7.49
C THR A 62 2.61 9.79 8.65
N TRP A 63 1.92 8.72 9.08
CA TRP A 63 2.38 7.84 10.17
C TRP A 63 2.93 6.51 9.67
N ALA A 64 3.73 6.55 8.59
CA ALA A 64 4.28 5.37 7.91
C ALA A 64 4.90 4.33 8.86
N HIS A 65 5.67 4.75 9.86
CA HIS A 65 6.31 3.82 10.81
C HIS A 65 5.30 3.09 11.70
N HIS A 66 4.26 3.80 12.14
CA HIS A 66 3.22 3.27 12.99
C HIS A 66 2.42 2.19 12.26
N ILE A 67 1.86 2.52 11.09
CA ILE A 67 1.07 1.58 10.30
C ILE A 67 1.88 0.35 9.88
N LYS A 68 3.15 0.53 9.47
CA LYS A 68 4.04 -0.60 9.12
C LYS A 68 4.23 -1.55 10.29
N THR A 69 4.33 -1.02 11.51
CA THR A 69 4.45 -1.83 12.73
C THR A 69 3.14 -2.58 13.01
N LEU A 70 1.99 -1.94 12.86
CA LEU A 70 0.68 -2.57 13.09
C LEU A 70 0.41 -3.73 12.12
N VAL A 71 0.63 -3.52 10.81
CA VAL A 71 0.38 -4.56 9.80
C VAL A 71 1.38 -5.71 9.90
N ALA A 72 2.63 -5.43 10.30
CA ALA A 72 3.66 -6.47 10.43
C ALA A 72 3.38 -7.48 11.56
N ARG A 73 2.51 -7.12 12.51
CA ARG A 73 2.06 -8.01 13.60
C ARG A 73 0.99 -9.00 13.16
N GLN A 74 0.35 -8.78 12.02
CA GLN A 74 -0.74 -9.62 11.54
C GLN A 74 -0.21 -10.74 10.66
N GLU A 75 -0.65 -11.97 10.93
CA GLU A 75 -0.25 -13.15 10.13
C GLU A 75 -1.10 -13.31 8.87
N LYS A 76 -2.41 -13.01 8.97
CA LYS A 76 -3.36 -13.19 7.87
C LYS A 76 -3.51 -11.90 7.07
N LEU A 77 -3.59 -12.03 5.74
CA LEU A 77 -3.80 -10.89 4.82
C LEU A 77 -5.09 -10.12 5.15
N ALA A 78 -6.18 -10.84 5.44
CA ALA A 78 -7.45 -10.23 5.83
C ALA A 78 -7.32 -9.33 7.07
N ASP A 79 -6.50 -9.73 8.06
CA ASP A 79 -6.30 -8.94 9.28
C ASP A 79 -5.37 -7.74 9.03
N GLN A 80 -4.42 -7.85 8.09
CA GLN A 80 -3.63 -6.70 7.60
C GLN A 80 -4.55 -5.64 6.97
N GLY A 81 -5.53 -6.05 6.16
CA GLY A 81 -6.52 -5.16 5.56
C GLY A 81 -7.41 -4.47 6.60
N LYS A 82 -7.90 -5.20 7.61
CA LYS A 82 -8.70 -4.62 8.71
C LYS A 82 -7.90 -3.56 9.48
N VAL A 83 -6.65 -3.84 9.83
CA VAL A 83 -5.77 -2.90 10.53
C VAL A 83 -5.60 -1.60 9.73
N LEU A 84 -5.43 -1.71 8.40
CA LEU A 84 -5.33 -0.52 7.56
C LEU A 84 -6.64 0.28 7.55
N ARG A 85 -7.79 -0.36 7.46
CA ARG A 85 -9.10 0.33 7.52
C ARG A 85 -9.24 1.11 8.82
N THR A 86 -9.01 0.45 9.97
CA THR A 86 -9.08 1.10 11.28
C THR A 86 -8.11 2.28 11.37
N TYR A 87 -6.88 2.13 10.88
CA TYR A 87 -5.93 3.23 10.83
C TYR A 87 -6.42 4.41 9.98
N LEU A 88 -7.01 4.16 8.81
CA LEU A 88 -7.51 5.21 7.92
C LEU A 88 -8.81 5.85 8.43
N ASP A 89 -9.60 5.14 9.24
CA ASP A 89 -10.74 5.71 9.95
C ASP A 89 -10.27 6.72 11.02
N GLU A 90 -9.13 6.45 11.66
CA GLU A 90 -8.47 7.35 12.63
C GLU A 90 -7.69 8.49 11.93
N HIS A 91 -7.16 8.23 10.74
CA HIS A 91 -6.32 9.15 9.95
C HIS A 91 -6.84 9.32 8.51
N PRO A 92 -8.02 9.94 8.31
CA PRO A 92 -8.63 10.08 6.99
C PRO A 92 -7.78 10.88 5.99
N GLU A 93 -6.88 11.75 6.47
CA GLU A 93 -5.91 12.49 5.66
C GLU A 93 -4.95 11.57 4.88
N ASP A 94 -4.67 10.39 5.42
CA ASP A 94 -3.77 9.40 4.81
C ASP A 94 -4.47 8.50 3.80
N ARG A 95 -5.81 8.56 3.68
CA ARG A 95 -6.54 7.82 2.65
C ARG A 95 -6.28 8.38 1.26
N TYR A 96 -6.20 9.71 1.17
CA TYR A 96 -5.94 10.46 -0.06
C TYR A 96 -4.74 11.39 0.13
N PRO A 97 -3.51 10.84 0.23
CA PRO A 97 -2.33 11.63 0.52
C PRO A 97 -1.97 12.54 -0.65
N THR A 98 -1.33 13.67 -0.33
CA THR A 98 -0.70 14.49 -1.38
C THR A 98 0.41 13.70 -2.04
N LEU A 99 0.30 13.49 -3.35
CA LEU A 99 1.26 12.68 -4.09
C LEU A 99 2.65 13.32 -4.05
N LYS A 100 3.62 12.57 -3.54
CA LYS A 100 5.03 12.96 -3.59
C LYS A 100 5.53 12.84 -5.04
N PRO A 101 6.35 13.79 -5.52
CA PRO A 101 6.87 13.79 -6.89
C PRO A 101 7.67 12.52 -7.22
#